data_AF-A0A4V1SE44-F1
#
_entry.id   AF-A0A4V1SE44-F1
#
_cell.length_a   1.000
_cell.length_b   1.000
_cell.length_c   1.000
_cell.angle_alpha   90.00
_cell.angle_beta   90.00
_cell.angle_gamma   90.00
#
_symmetry.space_group_name_H-M   'P 1'
#
loop_
_entity.id
_entity.type
_entity.pdbx_description
1 polymer ?
#
loop_
_entity_poly.entity_id
_entity_poly.type
_entity_poly.pdbx_seq_one_letter_code
_entity_poly.pdbx_strand_id
1 'polypeptide(L)'
;MKKTPAIAASCLLSFVFPAMADTFTLKDGTTLEATILKEDPESYYLEVQVTKSIKDERTVPKADVVKVTRERLDLKAFEPIAKLSPAPDFLKEADYTARINTVEKFLKAYPSSTKAKDAAAIAEKLKVERQELASGGIKIGGKIVSKQEYQANAYDFDSRMQEAKIRALIAERQMVPALRLFSEFDKEYRTSLAYGELVPLIKQVIQAHLNEAQEQLASLDARVKERQIGIQRMSSEQRATTEAAIKEQDDGIAAAFKAEKDAKILWVTPSPFNKASLEEAVKYSQTELTRISAVKTGLDMDGGRAFRELYNAVHSDANAAAVAAAVTAAKTALVPVRYITPLEAEAKGRK
;
A
#
# COMPACT_ATOMS: atom_id res chain seq x y z
N MET A 1 -15.04 13.26 57.19
CA MET A 1 -13.61 13.49 57.55
C MET A 1 -12.99 12.12 57.79
N LYS A 2 -11.92 11.64 57.16
CA LYS A 2 -10.86 12.20 56.31
C LYS A 2 -10.64 11.26 55.12
N LYS A 3 -10.38 11.84 53.94
CA LYS A 3 -9.92 11.16 52.72
C LYS A 3 -8.40 10.96 52.82
N THR A 4 -7.89 9.80 52.40
CA THR A 4 -6.46 9.58 52.14
C THR A 4 -6.32 9.14 50.68
N PRO A 5 -5.49 9.79 49.86
CA PRO A 5 -5.44 9.54 48.43
C PRO A 5 -4.55 8.35 48.08
N ALA A 6 -4.95 7.63 47.04
CA ALA A 6 -4.18 6.61 46.36
C ALA A 6 -2.97 7.22 45.63
N ILE A 7 -1.80 6.62 45.80
CA ILE A 7 -0.64 6.86 44.93
C ILE A 7 -0.57 5.66 43.97
N ALA A 8 -1.12 5.87 42.77
CA ALA A 8 -0.90 4.99 41.64
C ALA A 8 0.51 5.27 41.08
N ALA A 9 1.46 4.40 41.36
CA ALA A 9 2.78 4.42 40.72
C ALA A 9 2.61 3.98 39.26
N SER A 10 2.60 4.97 38.37
CA SER A 10 2.60 4.77 36.92
C SER A 10 3.98 4.22 36.52
N CYS A 11 4.07 2.91 36.26
CA CYS A 11 5.23 2.30 35.61
C CYS A 11 5.29 2.79 34.16
N LEU A 12 5.99 3.90 33.95
CA LEU A 12 6.55 4.27 32.65
C LEU A 12 7.50 3.14 32.22
N LEU A 13 7.00 2.26 31.35
CA LEU A 13 7.83 1.38 30.53
C LEU A 13 8.64 2.27 29.57
N SER A 14 9.79 2.73 30.06
CA SER A 14 10.84 3.30 29.23
C SER A 14 11.31 2.21 28.27
N PHE A 15 10.90 2.30 27.00
CA PHE A 15 11.60 1.62 25.91
C PHE A 15 13.05 2.12 25.91
N VAL A 16 13.93 1.40 26.59
CA VAL A 16 15.38 1.61 26.48
C VAL A 16 15.76 1.02 25.11
N PHE A 17 15.77 1.88 24.09
CA PHE A 17 16.51 1.57 22.87
C PHE A 17 17.96 1.25 23.28
N PRO A 18 18.61 0.22 22.69
CA PRO A 18 20.04 0.05 22.91
C PRO A 18 20.72 1.35 22.50
N ALA A 19 21.40 2.00 23.45
CA ALA A 19 22.29 3.10 23.15
C ALA A 19 23.40 2.51 22.29
N MET A 20 23.32 2.74 20.99
CA MET A 20 24.32 2.34 20.04
C MET A 20 25.54 3.25 20.23
N ALA A 21 26.74 2.68 20.20
CA ALA A 21 27.95 3.29 20.72
C ALA A 21 29.03 3.44 19.63
N ASP A 22 29.95 4.40 19.80
CA ASP A 22 31.10 4.58 18.89
C ASP A 22 32.07 3.39 19.03
N THR A 23 32.74 3.01 17.95
CA THR A 23 33.77 1.96 18.01
C THR A 23 35.17 2.56 18.07
N PHE A 24 35.88 2.32 19.16
CA PHE A 24 37.28 2.70 19.36
C PHE A 24 38.18 1.52 19.04
N THR A 25 39.07 1.64 18.06
CA THR A 25 40.15 0.67 17.81
C THR A 25 41.40 1.15 18.50
N LEU A 26 41.92 0.38 19.45
CA LEU A 26 43.12 0.69 20.22
C LEU A 26 44.38 0.14 19.53
N LYS A 27 45.55 0.65 19.92
CA LYS A 27 46.87 0.23 19.38
C LYS A 27 47.20 -1.24 19.62
N ASP A 28 46.63 -1.83 20.68
CA ASP A 28 46.75 -3.25 21.00
C ASP A 28 45.86 -4.15 20.12
N GLY A 29 45.06 -3.55 19.22
CA GLY A 29 44.14 -4.24 18.34
C GLY A 29 42.76 -4.51 18.95
N THR A 30 42.51 -4.13 20.20
CA THR A 30 41.19 -4.28 20.83
C THR A 30 40.20 -3.24 20.31
N THR A 31 38.91 -3.60 20.30
CA THR A 31 37.81 -2.70 19.93
C THR A 31 36.87 -2.49 21.10
N LEU A 32 36.55 -1.22 21.41
CA LEU A 32 35.58 -0.86 22.44
C LEU A 32 34.35 -0.23 21.79
N GLU A 33 33.16 -0.72 22.14
CA GLU A 33 31.89 -0.06 21.84
C GLU A 33 31.53 0.86 23.01
N ALA A 34 31.64 2.17 22.81
CA ALA A 34 31.48 3.14 23.89
C ALA A 34 30.90 4.49 23.47
N THR A 35 30.16 5.13 24.38
CA THR A 35 29.65 6.50 24.20
C THR A 35 30.63 7.48 24.84
N ILE A 36 31.02 8.54 24.14
CA ILE A 36 31.89 9.58 24.74
C ILE A 36 31.08 10.40 25.75
N LEU A 37 31.44 10.32 27.02
CA LEU A 37 30.87 11.14 28.10
C LEU A 37 31.55 12.51 28.17
N LYS A 38 32.88 12.54 27.99
CA LYS A 38 33.70 13.75 28.03
C LYS A 38 34.97 13.56 27.21
N GLU A 39 35.46 14.62 26.60
CA GLU A 39 36.73 14.63 25.86
C GLU A 39 37.58 15.81 26.35
N ASP A 40 38.84 15.54 26.65
CA ASP A 40 39.85 16.56 26.96
C ASP A 40 41.05 16.45 25.99
N PRO A 41 42.09 17.29 26.10
CA PRO A 41 43.20 17.25 25.16
C PRO A 41 43.96 15.92 25.09
N GLU A 42 43.95 15.12 26.16
CA GLU A 42 44.79 13.92 26.27
C GLU A 42 44.00 12.60 26.28
N SER A 43 42.73 12.61 26.67
CA SER A 43 41.94 11.40 26.91
C SER A 43 40.48 11.50 26.46
N TYR A 44 39.89 10.34 26.15
CA TYR A 44 38.46 10.13 26.04
C TYR A 44 37.92 9.51 27.32
N TYR A 45 36.84 10.06 27.88
CA TYR A 45 36.06 9.44 28.94
C TYR A 45 34.84 8.78 28.32
N LEU A 46 34.77 7.46 28.42
CA LEU A 46 33.88 6.60 27.64
C LEU A 46 32.95 5.80 28.56
N GLU A 47 31.67 5.74 28.23
CA GLU A 47 30.73 4.75 28.76
C GLU A 47 30.75 3.53 27.84
N VAL A 48 31.48 2.49 28.23
CA VAL A 48 31.64 1.23 27.51
C VAL A 48 30.51 0.28 27.84
N GLN A 49 29.83 -0.25 26.82
CA GLN A 49 28.78 -1.25 27.01
C GLN A 49 29.42 -2.64 27.17
N VAL A 50 29.46 -3.20 28.38
CA VAL A 50 30.08 -4.51 28.64
C VAL A 50 29.10 -5.66 28.41
N THR A 51 27.82 -5.46 28.77
CA THR A 51 26.71 -6.36 28.45
C THR A 51 25.44 -5.54 28.22
N LYS A 52 24.31 -6.14 27.79
CA LYS A 52 23.05 -5.39 27.56
C LYS A 52 22.54 -4.57 28.76
N SER A 53 22.94 -4.91 29.99
CA SER A 53 22.52 -4.22 31.22
C SER A 53 23.66 -3.59 32.03
N ILE A 54 24.93 -3.82 31.65
CA ILE A 54 26.10 -3.33 32.40
C ILE A 54 26.87 -2.34 31.54
N LYS A 55 27.03 -1.14 32.08
CA LYS A 55 27.82 -0.04 31.53
C LYS A 55 29.02 0.19 32.45
N ASP A 56 30.18 0.41 31.86
CA ASP A 56 31.47 0.64 32.53
C ASP A 56 32.02 1.99 32.08
N GLU A 57 32.61 2.76 32.99
CA GLU A 57 33.24 4.04 32.62
C GLU A 57 34.75 3.85 32.48
N ARG A 58 35.30 4.19 31.31
CA ARG A 58 36.73 4.05 31.02
C ARG A 58 37.32 5.36 30.57
N THR A 59 38.53 5.64 31.05
CA THR A 59 39.38 6.71 30.51
C THR A 59 40.39 6.08 29.56
N VAL A 60 40.37 6.48 28.30
CA VAL A 60 41.25 5.97 27.26
C VAL A 60 42.12 7.12 26.73
N PRO A 61 43.46 7.05 26.85
CA PRO A 61 44.34 8.06 26.28
C PRO A 61 44.18 8.13 24.76
N LYS A 62 44.11 9.35 24.20
CA LYS A 62 44.04 9.56 22.74
C LYS A 62 45.24 8.97 22.02
N ALA A 63 46.40 8.95 22.68
CA ALA A 63 47.61 8.32 22.17
C ALA A 63 47.44 6.82 21.91
N ASP A 64 46.51 6.14 22.62
CA ASP A 64 46.30 4.70 22.50
C ASP A 64 45.19 4.34 21.50
N VAL A 65 44.46 5.34 21.00
CA VAL A 65 43.40 5.18 20.02
C VAL A 65 43.96 5.31 18.60
N VAL A 66 43.86 4.24 17.83
CA VAL A 66 44.26 4.21 16.41
C VAL A 66 43.16 4.82 15.53
N LYS A 67 41.90 4.49 15.84
CA LYS A 67 40.75 4.91 15.04
C LYS A 67 39.51 5.01 15.91
N VAL A 68 38.79 6.11 15.78
CA VAL A 68 37.42 6.24 16.30
C VAL A 68 36.47 6.16 15.12
N THR A 69 35.67 5.11 15.06
CA THR A 69 34.56 5.00 14.12
C THR A 69 33.30 5.46 14.84
N ARG A 70 32.98 6.75 14.71
CA ARG A 70 31.77 7.30 15.31
C ARG A 70 30.53 6.68 14.67
N GLU A 71 29.55 6.34 15.48
CA GLU A 71 28.29 5.86 14.97
C GLU A 71 27.56 7.02 14.26
N ARG A 72 27.31 6.81 12.97
CA ARG A 72 26.59 7.77 12.15
C ARG A 72 25.08 7.50 12.20
N LEU A 73 24.48 7.79 13.36
CA LEU A 73 23.04 7.71 13.59
C LEU A 73 22.25 8.51 12.54
N ASP A 74 22.83 9.62 12.08
CA ASP A 74 22.31 10.44 11.01
C ASP A 74 22.20 9.67 9.68
N LEU A 75 23.17 8.82 9.34
CA LEU A 75 23.09 8.02 8.12
C LEU A 75 21.99 6.95 8.19
N LYS A 76 21.89 6.22 9.31
CA LYS A 76 20.82 5.24 9.52
C LYS A 76 19.44 5.91 9.48
N ALA A 77 19.32 7.08 10.12
CA ALA A 77 18.09 7.87 10.11
C ALA A 77 17.76 8.44 8.72
N PHE A 78 18.77 8.67 7.86
CA PHE A 78 18.58 9.17 6.51
C PHE A 78 18.15 8.08 5.50
N GLU A 79 18.49 6.81 5.68
CA GLU A 79 18.09 5.71 4.77
C GLU A 79 16.59 5.70 4.41
N PRO A 80 15.64 5.81 5.38
CA PRO A 80 14.22 5.91 5.05
C PRO A 80 13.86 7.26 4.42
N ILE A 81 14.55 8.35 4.75
CA ILE A 81 14.35 9.69 4.15
C ILE A 81 14.64 9.66 2.65
N ALA A 82 15.75 9.03 2.27
CA ALA A 82 16.14 8.89 0.87
C ALA A 82 15.06 8.20 0.02
N LYS A 83 14.31 7.25 0.62
CA LYS A 83 13.21 6.52 -0.06
C LYS A 83 11.92 7.33 -0.17
N LEU A 84 11.85 8.52 0.42
CA LEU A 84 10.66 9.38 0.30
C LEU A 84 10.58 10.09 -1.06
N SER A 85 11.69 10.11 -1.83
CA SER A 85 11.77 10.69 -3.16
C SER A 85 12.47 9.74 -4.15
N PRO A 86 11.95 9.54 -5.38
CA PRO A 86 10.73 10.15 -5.91
C PRO A 86 9.48 9.65 -5.17
N ALA A 87 8.54 10.57 -4.92
CA ALA A 87 7.26 10.20 -4.33
C ALA A 87 6.47 9.31 -5.31
N PRO A 88 5.84 8.22 -4.83
CA PRO A 88 4.92 7.41 -5.62
C PRO A 88 3.80 8.21 -6.29
N ASP A 89 3.22 7.65 -7.34
CA ASP A 89 2.04 8.20 -8.00
C ASP A 89 0.80 8.13 -7.09
N PHE A 90 -0.19 8.97 -7.40
CA PHE A 90 -1.52 9.02 -6.75
C PHE A 90 -1.54 9.32 -5.24
N LEU A 91 -0.43 9.77 -4.68
CA LEU A 91 -0.42 10.29 -3.31
C LEU A 91 -1.29 11.54 -3.19
N LYS A 92 -1.95 11.69 -2.04
CA LYS A 92 -2.75 12.87 -1.70
C LYS A 92 -1.88 13.92 -1.03
N GLU A 93 -2.36 15.15 -0.99
CA GLU A 93 -1.68 16.26 -0.31
C GLU A 93 -1.29 15.94 1.15
N ALA A 94 -2.16 15.23 1.88
CA ALA A 94 -1.90 14.78 3.24
C ALA A 94 -0.69 13.82 3.33
N ASP A 95 -0.52 12.93 2.34
CA ASP A 95 0.61 12.01 2.27
C ASP A 95 1.92 12.77 2.04
N TYR A 96 1.91 13.80 1.20
CA TYR A 96 3.07 14.69 1.04
C TYR A 96 3.38 15.44 2.33
N THR A 97 2.37 15.94 3.03
CA THR A 97 2.56 16.62 4.32
C THR A 97 3.21 15.68 5.34
N ALA A 98 2.77 14.43 5.43
CA ALA A 98 3.38 13.42 6.29
C ALA A 98 4.85 13.13 5.91
N ARG A 99 5.16 13.05 4.61
CA ARG A 99 6.52 12.87 4.11
C ARG A 99 7.41 14.06 4.45
N ILE A 100 6.97 15.28 4.15
CA ILE A 100 7.69 16.53 4.47
C ILE A 100 8.00 16.60 5.97
N ASN A 101 7.00 16.35 6.82
CA ASN A 101 7.18 16.33 8.28
C ASN A 101 8.24 15.30 8.73
N THR A 102 8.31 14.15 8.08
CA THR A 102 9.34 13.13 8.35
C THR A 102 10.75 13.64 8.01
N VAL A 103 10.91 14.34 6.88
CA VAL A 103 12.19 14.94 6.48
C VAL A 103 12.57 16.11 7.39
N GLU A 104 11.62 16.97 7.75
CA GLU A 104 11.87 18.11 8.65
C GLU A 104 12.25 17.66 10.06
N LYS A 105 11.66 16.57 10.56
CA LYS A 105 12.10 15.93 11.82
C LYS A 105 13.56 15.47 11.75
N PHE A 106 13.99 14.88 10.63
CA PHE A 106 15.40 14.50 10.44
C PHE A 106 16.32 15.72 10.45
N LEU A 107 15.97 16.78 9.71
CA LEU A 107 16.76 18.02 9.66
C LEU A 107 16.88 18.70 11.03
N LYS A 108 15.82 18.65 11.85
CA LYS A 108 15.83 19.17 13.22
C LYS A 108 16.67 18.30 14.17
N ALA A 109 16.61 16.98 14.03
CA ALA A 109 17.34 16.05 14.89
C ALA A 109 18.84 15.98 14.54
N TYR A 110 19.20 16.18 13.28
CA TYR A 110 20.58 16.05 12.78
C TYR A 110 21.02 17.26 11.94
N PRO A 111 21.04 18.48 12.50
CA PRO A 111 21.33 19.71 11.75
C PRO A 111 22.74 19.73 11.13
N SER A 112 23.70 19.05 11.77
CA SER A 112 25.10 18.96 11.32
C SER A 112 25.39 17.71 10.47
N SER A 113 24.36 16.94 10.08
CA SER A 113 24.55 15.74 9.28
C SER A 113 25.16 16.06 7.92
N THR A 114 26.04 15.18 7.45
CA THR A 114 26.52 15.20 6.05
C THR A 114 25.38 14.99 5.04
N LYS A 115 24.22 14.49 5.48
CA LYS A 115 23.00 14.28 4.69
C LYS A 115 21.97 15.39 4.82
N ALA A 116 22.24 16.44 5.60
CA ALA A 116 21.31 17.56 5.77
C ALA A 116 20.97 18.24 4.43
N LYS A 117 21.96 18.42 3.54
CA LYS A 117 21.73 19.01 2.21
C LYS A 117 20.84 18.13 1.32
N ASP A 118 21.10 16.82 1.31
CA ASP A 118 20.29 15.85 0.55
C ASP A 118 18.85 15.81 1.07
N ALA A 119 18.68 15.77 2.40
CA ALA A 119 17.36 15.83 3.04
C ALA A 119 16.62 17.13 2.73
N ALA A 120 17.29 18.28 2.78
CA ALA A 120 16.69 19.57 2.42
C ALA A 120 16.20 19.59 0.96
N ALA A 121 16.99 19.03 0.03
CA ALA A 121 16.58 18.90 -1.37
C ALA A 121 15.36 18.00 -1.55
N ILE A 122 15.27 16.89 -0.80
CA ILE A 122 14.08 16.02 -0.77
C ILE A 122 12.86 16.80 -0.25
N ALA A 123 13.00 17.52 0.87
CA ALA A 123 11.92 18.32 1.44
C ALA A 123 11.40 19.37 0.45
N GLU A 124 12.31 20.08 -0.24
CA GLU A 124 11.94 21.10 -1.22
C GLU A 124 11.19 20.50 -2.41
N LYS A 125 11.69 19.40 -2.97
CA LYS A 125 10.99 18.70 -4.07
C LYS A 125 9.58 18.26 -3.65
N LEU A 126 9.43 17.72 -2.44
CA LEU A 126 8.12 17.32 -1.92
C LEU A 126 7.19 18.53 -1.68
N LYS A 127 7.72 19.68 -1.26
CA LYS A 127 6.95 20.92 -1.09
C LYS A 127 6.41 21.45 -2.42
N VAL A 128 7.25 21.46 -3.46
CA VAL A 128 6.84 21.83 -4.82
C VAL A 128 5.74 20.89 -5.33
N GLU A 129 5.97 19.58 -5.27
CA GLU A 129 4.96 18.59 -5.70
C GLU A 129 3.65 18.74 -4.90
N ARG A 130 3.72 18.98 -3.58
CA ARG A 130 2.51 19.21 -2.75
C ARG A 130 1.73 20.44 -3.19
N GLN A 131 2.39 21.53 -3.57
CA GLN A 131 1.71 22.78 -3.94
C GLN A 131 0.89 22.62 -5.22
N GLU A 132 1.39 21.83 -6.17
CA GLU A 132 0.64 21.45 -7.36
C GLU A 132 -0.58 20.60 -7.02
N LEU A 133 -0.43 19.65 -6.09
CA LEU A 133 -1.55 18.84 -5.59
C LEU A 133 -2.60 19.67 -4.85
N ALA A 134 -2.18 20.65 -4.05
CA ALA A 134 -3.08 21.58 -3.37
C ALA A 134 -3.91 22.42 -4.37
N SER A 135 -3.36 22.64 -5.57
CA SER A 135 -4.05 23.32 -6.68
C SER A 135 -4.97 22.38 -7.48
N GLY A 136 -5.10 21.11 -7.06
CA GLY A 136 -5.92 20.08 -7.69
C GLY A 136 -5.21 19.28 -8.78
N GLY A 137 -3.87 19.37 -8.86
CA GLY A 137 -3.07 18.49 -9.70
C GLY A 137 -2.95 17.07 -9.12
N ILE A 138 -2.48 16.14 -9.93
CA ILE A 138 -2.22 14.75 -9.51
C ILE A 138 -0.83 14.30 -9.98
N LYS A 139 -0.22 13.35 -9.27
CA LYS A 139 1.00 12.69 -9.75
C LYS A 139 0.65 11.37 -10.42
N ILE A 140 1.02 11.20 -11.69
CA ILE A 140 0.83 9.97 -12.44
C ILE A 140 1.95 9.78 -13.47
N GLY A 141 2.45 8.54 -13.59
CA GLY A 141 3.58 8.21 -14.45
C GLY A 141 4.86 8.95 -14.04
N GLY A 142 5.03 9.24 -12.74
CA GLY A 142 6.15 9.98 -12.20
C GLY A 142 6.13 11.49 -12.49
N LYS A 143 5.08 12.02 -13.12
CA LYS A 143 4.92 13.44 -13.47
C LYS A 143 3.72 14.06 -12.77
N ILE A 144 3.82 15.35 -12.49
CA ILE A 144 2.69 16.14 -12.01
C ILE A 144 1.86 16.57 -13.22
N VAL A 145 0.57 16.28 -13.17
CA VAL A 145 -0.46 16.68 -14.12
C VAL A 145 -1.28 17.79 -13.46
N SER A 146 -1.46 18.91 -14.16
CA SER A 146 -2.23 20.04 -13.64
C SER A 146 -3.71 19.69 -13.46
N LYS A 147 -4.44 20.46 -12.65
CA LYS A 147 -5.89 20.29 -12.49
C LYS A 147 -6.65 20.33 -13.82
N GLN A 148 -6.30 21.27 -14.70
CA GLN A 148 -6.96 21.43 -15.99
C GLN A 148 -6.68 20.24 -16.92
N GLU A 149 -5.42 19.80 -16.99
CA GLU A 149 -5.04 18.63 -17.78
C GLU A 149 -5.70 17.36 -17.25
N TYR A 150 -5.79 17.22 -15.92
CA TYR A 150 -6.53 16.15 -15.26
C TYR A 150 -8.00 16.17 -15.65
N GLN A 151 -8.68 17.32 -15.53
CA GLN A 151 -10.10 17.46 -15.88
C GLN A 151 -10.37 17.11 -17.35
N ALA A 152 -9.49 17.54 -18.26
CA ALA A 152 -9.59 17.24 -19.69
C ALA A 152 -9.41 15.74 -20.01
N ASN A 153 -8.77 14.97 -19.13
CA ASN A 153 -8.43 13.56 -19.34
C ASN A 153 -8.90 12.65 -18.18
N ALA A 154 -9.89 13.10 -17.40
CA ALA A 154 -10.24 12.48 -16.13
C ALA A 154 -10.56 10.98 -16.26
N TYR A 155 -11.28 10.60 -17.32
CA TYR A 155 -11.60 9.20 -17.60
C TYR A 155 -10.35 8.31 -17.71
N ASP A 156 -9.36 8.73 -18.50
CA ASP A 156 -8.13 7.95 -18.69
C ASP A 156 -7.26 7.95 -17.43
N PHE A 157 -7.13 9.10 -16.75
CA PHE A 157 -6.35 9.15 -15.52
C PHE A 157 -6.95 8.34 -14.38
N ASP A 158 -8.26 8.37 -14.21
CA ASP A 158 -8.95 7.55 -13.21
C ASP A 158 -8.85 6.05 -13.54
N SER A 159 -8.93 5.69 -14.83
CA SER A 159 -8.71 4.30 -15.26
C SER A 159 -7.32 3.80 -14.86
N ARG A 160 -6.27 4.59 -15.14
CA ARG A 160 -4.88 4.24 -14.79
C ARG A 160 -4.64 4.21 -13.28
N MET A 161 -5.32 5.06 -12.51
CA MET A 161 -5.28 5.02 -11.06
C MET A 161 -5.87 3.71 -10.52
N GLN A 162 -7.01 3.27 -11.04
CA GLN A 162 -7.63 2.00 -10.62
C GLN A 162 -6.80 0.79 -11.07
N GLU A 163 -6.26 0.84 -12.29
CA GLU A 163 -5.33 -0.17 -12.79
C GLU A 163 -4.12 -0.33 -11.87
N ALA A 164 -3.49 0.77 -11.44
CA ALA A 164 -2.34 0.74 -10.54
C ALA A 164 -2.69 0.09 -9.19
N LYS A 165 -3.88 0.36 -8.64
CA LYS A 165 -4.37 -0.30 -7.40
C LYS A 165 -4.53 -1.80 -7.60
N ILE A 166 -5.10 -2.23 -8.73
CA ILE A 166 -5.25 -3.65 -9.06
C ILE A 166 -3.87 -4.31 -9.16
N ARG A 167 -2.91 -3.69 -9.86
CA ARG A 167 -1.53 -4.21 -9.97
C ARG A 167 -0.84 -4.31 -8.61
N ALA A 168 -1.07 -3.36 -7.70
CA ALA A 168 -0.55 -3.42 -6.34
C ALA A 168 -1.10 -4.64 -5.56
N LEU A 169 -2.41 -4.87 -5.61
CA LEU A 169 -3.04 -6.05 -5.00
C LEU A 169 -2.47 -7.36 -5.56
N ILE A 170 -2.23 -7.41 -6.87
CA ILE A 170 -1.61 -8.58 -7.53
C ILE A 170 -0.17 -8.77 -7.04
N ALA A 171 0.62 -7.71 -6.95
CA ALA A 171 1.99 -7.77 -6.44
C ALA A 171 2.05 -8.22 -4.97
N GLU A 172 1.05 -7.85 -4.16
CA GLU A 172 0.85 -8.29 -2.79
C GLU A 172 0.24 -9.71 -2.68
N ARG A 173 0.03 -10.40 -3.80
CA ARG A 173 -0.60 -11.73 -3.90
C ARG A 173 -2.03 -11.78 -3.38
N GLN A 174 -2.72 -10.65 -3.30
CA GLN A 174 -4.11 -10.54 -2.91
C GLN A 174 -5.03 -10.76 -4.12
N MET A 175 -5.12 -12.02 -4.57
CA MET A 175 -5.86 -12.36 -5.81
C MET A 175 -7.35 -12.03 -5.73
N VAL A 176 -8.06 -12.45 -4.68
CA VAL A 176 -9.51 -12.21 -4.54
C VAL A 176 -9.83 -10.71 -4.47
N PRO A 177 -9.15 -9.89 -3.64
CA PRO A 177 -9.33 -8.43 -3.69
C PRO A 177 -9.04 -7.81 -5.06
N ALA A 178 -7.98 -8.25 -5.75
CA ALA A 178 -7.65 -7.75 -7.10
C ALA A 178 -8.77 -8.06 -8.10
N LEU A 179 -9.30 -9.28 -8.09
CA LEU A 179 -10.38 -9.72 -8.98
C LEU A 179 -11.70 -8.98 -8.68
N ARG A 180 -12.02 -8.73 -7.40
CA ARG A 180 -13.17 -7.92 -7.01
C ARG A 180 -13.04 -6.48 -7.52
N LEU A 181 -11.88 -5.86 -7.35
CA LEU A 181 -11.64 -4.52 -7.85
C LEU A 181 -11.67 -4.46 -9.38
N PHE A 182 -11.17 -5.51 -10.05
CA PHE A 182 -11.27 -5.62 -11.50
C PHE A 182 -12.72 -5.72 -12.00
N SER A 183 -13.63 -6.39 -11.28
CA SER A 183 -15.04 -6.43 -11.67
C SER A 183 -15.69 -5.04 -11.70
N GLU A 184 -15.31 -4.14 -10.80
CA GLU A 184 -15.77 -2.75 -10.85
C GLU A 184 -15.07 -1.97 -11.97
N PHE A 185 -13.77 -2.19 -12.13
CA PHE A 185 -13.01 -1.60 -13.22
C PHE A 185 -13.55 -1.98 -14.61
N ASP A 186 -13.96 -3.22 -14.81
CA ASP A 186 -14.59 -3.71 -16.05
C ASP A 186 -15.94 -3.05 -16.33
N LYS A 187 -16.69 -2.63 -15.31
CA LYS A 187 -17.96 -1.90 -15.52
C LYS A 187 -17.72 -0.47 -15.93
N GLU A 188 -16.70 0.17 -15.39
CA GLU A 188 -16.49 1.61 -15.52
C GLU A 188 -15.51 1.98 -16.64
N TYR A 189 -14.55 1.12 -16.93
CA TYR A 189 -13.39 1.45 -17.78
C TYR A 189 -13.15 0.46 -18.91
N ARG A 190 -14.15 -0.35 -19.30
CA ARG A 190 -14.02 -1.35 -20.37
C ARG A 190 -13.48 -0.81 -21.70
N THR A 191 -13.75 0.45 -22.00
CA THR A 191 -13.35 1.13 -23.24
C THR A 191 -12.12 2.03 -23.07
N SER A 192 -11.41 1.92 -21.93
CA SER A 192 -10.15 2.62 -21.68
C SER A 192 -8.94 1.83 -22.21
N LEU A 193 -7.84 2.53 -22.49
CA LEU A 193 -6.57 1.88 -22.86
C LEU A 193 -6.02 1.02 -21.72
N ALA A 194 -6.15 1.49 -20.47
CA ALA A 194 -5.74 0.77 -19.27
C ALA A 194 -6.40 -0.61 -19.16
N TYR A 195 -7.65 -0.74 -19.62
CA TYR A 195 -8.33 -2.03 -19.65
C TYR A 195 -7.69 -3.02 -20.62
N GLY A 196 -7.37 -2.60 -21.84
CA GLY A 196 -6.65 -3.44 -22.80
C GLY A 196 -5.29 -3.93 -22.26
N GLU A 197 -4.58 -3.07 -21.53
CA GLU A 197 -3.29 -3.39 -20.90
C GLU A 197 -3.39 -4.32 -19.67
N LEU A 198 -4.51 -4.23 -18.94
CA LEU A 198 -4.71 -5.00 -17.70
C LEU A 198 -5.28 -6.40 -17.95
N VAL A 199 -6.10 -6.59 -18.98
CA VAL A 199 -6.77 -7.86 -19.30
C VAL A 199 -5.83 -9.07 -19.34
N PRO A 200 -4.65 -9.02 -20.01
CA PRO A 200 -3.73 -10.16 -20.03
C PRO A 200 -3.24 -10.58 -18.64
N LEU A 201 -2.96 -9.60 -17.77
CA LEU A 201 -2.54 -9.86 -16.39
C LEU A 201 -3.68 -10.47 -15.58
N ILE A 202 -4.89 -9.93 -15.71
CA ILE A 202 -6.06 -10.46 -14.99
C ILE A 202 -6.41 -11.88 -15.41
N LYS A 203 -6.25 -12.20 -16.70
CA LYS A 203 -6.39 -13.59 -17.18
C LYS A 203 -5.46 -14.54 -16.42
N GLN A 204 -4.21 -14.14 -16.19
CA GLN A 204 -3.25 -14.94 -15.41
C GLN A 204 -3.69 -15.08 -13.94
N VAL A 205 -4.19 -14.00 -13.34
CA VAL A 205 -4.68 -14.02 -11.94
C VAL A 205 -5.90 -14.94 -11.80
N ILE A 206 -6.86 -14.89 -12.72
CA ILE A 206 -8.02 -15.79 -12.73
C ILE A 206 -7.56 -17.24 -12.86
N GLN A 207 -6.60 -17.53 -13.76
CA GLN A 207 -6.09 -18.88 -13.94
C GLN A 207 -5.36 -19.39 -12.68
N ALA A 208 -4.57 -18.54 -12.02
CA ALA A 208 -3.89 -18.90 -10.78
C ALA A 208 -4.89 -19.20 -9.66
N HIS A 209 -5.90 -18.34 -9.50
CA HIS A 209 -6.97 -18.53 -8.52
C HIS A 209 -7.79 -19.81 -8.78
N LEU A 210 -8.11 -20.08 -10.05
CA LEU A 210 -8.78 -21.32 -10.46
C LEU A 210 -7.96 -22.55 -10.06
N ASN A 211 -6.67 -22.55 -10.36
CA ASN A 211 -5.78 -23.67 -10.04
C ASN A 211 -5.70 -23.90 -8.52
N GLU A 212 -5.56 -22.83 -7.72
CA GLU A 212 -5.54 -22.92 -6.27
C GLU A 212 -6.85 -23.51 -5.72
N ALA A 213 -8.01 -23.01 -6.20
CA ALA A 213 -9.31 -23.51 -5.77
C ALA A 213 -9.53 -24.98 -6.18
N GLN A 214 -9.06 -25.39 -7.38
CA GLN A 214 -9.13 -26.78 -7.84
C GLN A 214 -8.23 -27.71 -7.01
N GLU A 215 -7.00 -27.31 -6.72
CA GLU A 215 -6.09 -28.08 -5.87
C GLU A 215 -6.67 -28.25 -4.47
N GLN A 216 -7.19 -27.17 -3.89
CA GLN A 216 -7.87 -27.22 -2.60
C GLN A 216 -9.09 -28.15 -2.68
N LEU A 217 -9.95 -28.04 -3.69
CA LEU A 217 -11.12 -28.90 -3.83
C LEU A 217 -10.73 -30.38 -3.96
N ALA A 218 -9.72 -30.70 -4.77
CA ALA A 218 -9.27 -32.08 -5.01
C ALA A 218 -8.70 -32.76 -3.75
N SER A 219 -8.10 -31.98 -2.85
CA SER A 219 -7.48 -32.49 -1.61
C SER A 219 -8.36 -32.29 -0.36
N LEU A 220 -9.60 -31.82 -0.51
CA LEU A 220 -10.52 -31.55 0.60
C LEU A 220 -10.77 -32.79 1.47
N ASP A 221 -11.14 -33.92 0.87
CA ASP A 221 -11.47 -35.13 1.62
C ASP A 221 -10.26 -35.66 2.41
N ALA A 222 -9.07 -35.56 1.84
CA ALA A 222 -7.82 -35.93 2.51
C ALA A 222 -7.57 -35.04 3.73
N ARG A 223 -7.71 -33.71 3.60
CA ARG A 223 -7.55 -32.76 4.72
C ARG A 223 -8.58 -32.97 5.82
N VAL A 224 -9.84 -33.22 5.45
CA VAL A 224 -10.91 -33.51 6.43
C VAL A 224 -10.61 -34.79 7.20
N LYS A 225 -10.16 -35.84 6.50
CA LYS A 225 -9.76 -37.10 7.14
C LYS A 225 -8.54 -36.94 8.05
N GLU A 226 -7.53 -36.19 7.63
CA GLU A 226 -6.33 -35.92 8.43
C GLU A 226 -6.69 -35.14 9.72
N ARG A 227 -7.54 -34.11 9.59
CA ARG A 227 -8.10 -33.37 10.73
C ARG A 227 -8.80 -34.33 11.70
N GLN A 228 -9.64 -35.24 11.20
CA GLN A 228 -10.35 -36.22 12.04
C GLN A 228 -9.40 -37.20 12.75
N ILE A 229 -8.38 -37.70 12.06
CA ILE A 229 -7.36 -38.58 12.67
C ILE A 229 -6.61 -37.84 13.77
N GLY A 230 -6.27 -36.57 13.54
CA GLY A 230 -5.65 -35.70 14.55
C GLY A 230 -6.48 -35.61 15.83
N ILE A 231 -7.78 -35.32 15.70
CA ILE A 231 -8.74 -35.24 16.82
C ILE A 231 -8.84 -36.56 17.58
N GLN A 232 -8.87 -37.70 16.88
CA GLN A 232 -8.98 -39.02 17.51
C GLN A 232 -7.75 -39.38 18.36
N ARG A 233 -6.57 -38.87 18.01
CA ARG A 233 -5.31 -39.10 18.73
C ARG A 233 -5.13 -38.22 19.97
N MET A 234 -5.98 -37.20 20.15
CA MET A 234 -5.93 -36.29 21.30
C MET A 234 -6.51 -36.93 22.57
N SER A 235 -6.10 -36.41 23.73
CA SER A 235 -6.75 -36.70 25.00
C SER A 235 -8.20 -36.20 25.01
N SER A 236 -9.04 -36.72 25.91
CA SER A 236 -10.46 -36.35 25.97
C SER A 236 -10.70 -34.85 26.20
N GLU A 237 -9.89 -34.22 27.06
CA GLU A 237 -9.97 -32.79 27.35
C GLU A 237 -9.57 -31.94 26.13
N GLN A 238 -8.43 -32.25 25.50
CA GLN A 238 -7.96 -31.55 24.32
C GLN A 238 -8.88 -31.73 23.11
N ARG A 239 -9.48 -32.92 22.98
CA ARG A 239 -10.43 -33.23 21.92
C ARG A 239 -11.64 -32.31 21.98
N ALA A 240 -12.28 -32.19 23.13
CA ALA A 240 -13.48 -31.37 23.29
C ALA A 240 -13.22 -29.89 22.96
N THR A 241 -12.09 -29.33 23.44
CA THR A 241 -11.70 -27.95 23.11
C THR A 241 -11.42 -27.79 21.62
N THR A 242 -10.72 -28.73 21.00
CA THR A 242 -10.36 -28.67 19.58
C THR A 242 -11.59 -28.80 18.68
N GLU A 243 -12.50 -29.72 18.99
CA GLU A 243 -13.77 -29.89 18.26
C GLU A 243 -14.64 -28.63 18.33
N ALA A 244 -14.71 -27.99 19.51
CA ALA A 244 -15.42 -26.72 19.66
C ALA A 244 -14.79 -25.60 18.82
N ALA A 245 -13.46 -25.46 18.83
CA ALA A 245 -12.75 -24.46 18.02
C ALA A 245 -12.91 -24.69 16.51
N ILE A 246 -12.87 -25.95 16.07
CA ILE A 246 -13.12 -26.32 14.67
C ILE A 246 -14.56 -25.97 14.27
N LYS A 247 -15.53 -26.30 15.13
CA LYS A 247 -16.92 -25.95 14.87
C LYS A 247 -17.11 -24.43 14.75
N GLU A 248 -16.54 -23.65 15.66
CA GLU A 248 -16.58 -22.19 15.59
C GLU A 248 -15.95 -21.66 14.29
N GLN A 249 -14.80 -22.21 13.90
CA GLN A 249 -14.16 -21.86 12.64
C GLN A 249 -15.04 -22.18 11.42
N ASP A 250 -15.59 -23.40 11.36
CA ASP A 250 -16.40 -23.87 10.23
C ASP A 250 -17.72 -23.07 10.13
N ASP A 251 -18.35 -22.77 11.27
CA ASP A 251 -19.55 -21.91 11.34
C ASP A 251 -19.22 -20.47 10.88
N GLY A 252 -18.08 -19.92 11.30
CA GLY A 252 -17.60 -18.61 10.87
C GLY A 252 -17.33 -18.53 9.37
N ILE A 253 -16.70 -19.56 8.79
CA ILE A 253 -16.47 -19.67 7.35
C ILE A 253 -17.81 -19.74 6.59
N ALA A 254 -18.74 -20.58 7.05
CA ALA A 254 -20.05 -20.72 6.42
C ALA A 254 -20.85 -19.40 6.47
N ALA A 255 -20.80 -18.69 7.59
CA ALA A 255 -21.43 -17.38 7.75
C ALA A 255 -20.79 -16.31 6.82
N ALA A 256 -19.46 -16.27 6.72
CA ALA A 256 -18.76 -15.36 5.81
C ALA A 256 -19.12 -15.63 4.35
N PHE A 257 -19.09 -16.90 3.92
CA PHE A 257 -19.51 -17.28 2.57
C PHE A 257 -20.96 -16.88 2.30
N LYS A 258 -21.87 -17.15 3.24
CA LYS A 258 -23.27 -16.74 3.13
C LYS A 258 -23.41 -15.22 2.99
N ALA A 259 -22.69 -14.44 3.80
CA ALA A 259 -22.72 -12.99 3.73
C ALA A 259 -22.23 -12.46 2.37
N GLU A 260 -21.19 -13.07 1.80
CA GLU A 260 -20.71 -12.73 0.45
C GLU A 260 -21.76 -13.04 -0.63
N LYS A 261 -22.44 -14.20 -0.52
CA LYS A 261 -23.53 -14.56 -1.44
C LYS A 261 -24.74 -13.64 -1.32
N ASP A 262 -25.15 -13.30 -0.10
CA ASP A 262 -26.26 -12.38 0.16
C ASP A 262 -25.93 -10.95 -0.35
N ALA A 263 -24.66 -10.54 -0.25
CA ALA A 263 -24.14 -9.30 -0.82
C ALA A 263 -23.90 -9.37 -2.34
N LYS A 264 -24.20 -10.50 -3.00
CA LYS A 264 -24.00 -10.74 -4.44
C LYS A 264 -22.56 -10.52 -4.90
N ILE A 265 -21.60 -10.81 -4.03
CA ILE A 265 -20.18 -10.81 -4.38
C ILE A 265 -19.91 -12.02 -5.26
N LEU A 266 -19.43 -11.78 -6.48
CA LEU A 266 -19.21 -12.84 -7.47
C LEU A 266 -17.91 -13.62 -7.20
N TRP A 267 -16.81 -12.89 -6.95
CA TRP A 267 -15.54 -13.48 -6.53
C TRP A 267 -15.58 -13.79 -5.03
N VAL A 268 -16.10 -14.96 -4.67
CA VAL A 268 -16.17 -15.43 -3.28
C VAL A 268 -14.78 -15.75 -2.71
N THR A 269 -14.64 -15.69 -1.39
CA THR A 269 -13.40 -16.10 -0.71
C THR A 269 -13.43 -17.62 -0.50
N PRO A 270 -12.61 -18.41 -1.22
CA PRO A 270 -12.57 -19.85 -1.00
C PRO A 270 -11.98 -20.17 0.38
N SER A 271 -12.45 -21.24 1.00
CA SER A 271 -11.89 -21.77 2.23
C SER A 271 -11.53 -23.25 2.07
N PRO A 272 -10.36 -23.68 2.56
CA PRO A 272 -9.85 -25.04 2.37
C PRO A 272 -10.72 -26.13 3.04
N PHE A 273 -11.66 -25.77 3.89
CA PHE A 273 -12.58 -26.70 4.55
C PHE A 273 -14.04 -26.50 4.19
N ASN A 274 -14.36 -25.55 3.29
CA ASN A 274 -15.73 -25.30 2.85
C ASN A 274 -15.91 -25.63 1.37
N LYS A 275 -16.51 -26.81 1.10
CA LYS A 275 -16.74 -27.32 -0.25
C LYS A 275 -17.50 -26.34 -1.15
N ALA A 276 -18.57 -25.74 -0.65
CA ALA A 276 -19.42 -24.84 -1.43
C ALA A 276 -18.66 -23.60 -1.91
N SER A 277 -17.80 -23.02 -1.06
CA SER A 277 -16.96 -21.87 -1.43
C SER A 277 -15.95 -22.22 -2.52
N LEU A 278 -15.36 -23.43 -2.46
CA LEU A 278 -14.40 -23.91 -3.45
C LEU A 278 -15.07 -24.18 -4.80
N GLU A 279 -16.22 -24.87 -4.80
CA GLU A 279 -16.98 -25.16 -6.02
C GLU A 279 -17.45 -23.88 -6.72
N GLU A 280 -17.93 -22.89 -5.95
CA GLU A 280 -18.35 -21.60 -6.49
C GLU A 280 -17.16 -20.81 -7.06
N ALA A 281 -16.02 -20.79 -6.36
CA ALA A 281 -14.80 -20.15 -6.85
C ALA A 281 -14.32 -20.78 -8.17
N VAL A 282 -14.31 -22.12 -8.27
CA VAL A 282 -13.95 -22.84 -9.51
C VAL A 282 -14.91 -22.48 -10.64
N LYS A 283 -16.22 -22.60 -10.40
CA LYS A 283 -17.25 -22.35 -11.41
C LYS A 283 -17.20 -20.92 -11.95
N TYR A 284 -17.10 -19.93 -11.06
CA TYR A 284 -17.08 -18.53 -11.46
C TYR A 284 -15.76 -18.20 -12.19
N SER A 285 -14.62 -18.71 -11.72
CA SER A 285 -13.34 -18.52 -12.39
C SER A 285 -13.34 -19.08 -13.82
N GLN A 286 -13.91 -20.27 -14.05
CA GLN A 286 -14.04 -20.84 -15.40
C GLN A 286 -14.92 -19.99 -16.33
N THR A 287 -16.03 -19.49 -15.79
CA THR A 287 -16.96 -18.62 -16.52
C THR A 287 -16.26 -17.32 -16.93
N GLU A 288 -15.60 -16.66 -15.99
CA GLU A 288 -14.90 -15.41 -16.23
C GLU A 288 -13.66 -15.59 -17.11
N LEU A 289 -12.95 -16.70 -16.99
CA LEU A 289 -11.83 -17.00 -17.88
C LEU A 289 -12.27 -17.14 -19.34
N THR A 290 -13.43 -17.76 -19.57
CA THR A 290 -14.03 -17.86 -20.91
C THR A 290 -14.41 -16.47 -21.42
N ARG A 291 -15.10 -15.68 -20.60
CA ARG A 291 -15.53 -14.31 -20.95
C ARG A 291 -14.34 -13.40 -21.26
N ILE A 292 -13.35 -13.34 -20.36
CA ILE A 292 -12.19 -12.46 -20.50
C ILE A 292 -11.30 -12.88 -21.67
N SER A 293 -11.26 -14.17 -22.01
CA SER A 293 -10.48 -14.66 -23.16
C SER A 293 -11.09 -14.27 -24.51
N ALA A 294 -12.38 -13.95 -24.54
CA ALA A 294 -13.06 -13.45 -25.74
C ALA A 294 -12.92 -11.93 -25.92
N VAL A 295 -12.40 -11.22 -24.92
CA VAL A 295 -12.16 -9.77 -25.00
C VAL A 295 -11.04 -9.50 -26.00
N LYS A 296 -11.31 -8.64 -26.98
CA LYS A 296 -10.27 -8.09 -27.85
C LYS A 296 -9.49 -7.05 -27.05
N THR A 297 -8.16 -7.15 -27.06
CA THR A 297 -7.28 -6.20 -26.38
C THR A 297 -7.12 -4.88 -27.14
N GLY A 298 -7.45 -4.85 -28.43
CA GLY A 298 -7.61 -3.62 -29.20
C GLY A 298 -8.97 -2.98 -28.96
N LEU A 299 -9.00 -1.67 -28.76
CA LEU A 299 -10.23 -0.91 -28.56
C LEU A 299 -10.98 -0.75 -29.89
N ASP A 300 -12.08 -1.47 -30.06
CA ASP A 300 -13.07 -1.16 -31.10
C ASP A 300 -13.71 0.23 -30.83
N MET A 301 -13.71 0.68 -29.56
CA MET A 301 -14.26 1.95 -29.09
C MET A 301 -13.37 2.55 -27.98
N ASP A 302 -12.94 3.81 -28.17
CA ASP A 302 -12.05 4.54 -27.23
C ASP A 302 -12.84 5.55 -26.39
N GLY A 303 -13.12 5.17 -25.14
CA GLY A 303 -13.84 6.01 -24.18
C GLY A 303 -13.06 7.25 -23.77
N GLY A 304 -11.73 7.17 -23.69
CA GLY A 304 -10.87 8.30 -23.34
C GLY A 304 -10.89 9.38 -24.40
N ARG A 305 -10.81 8.99 -25.67
CA ARG A 305 -10.97 9.91 -26.80
C ARG A 305 -12.36 10.55 -26.80
N ALA A 306 -13.42 9.76 -26.67
CA ALA A 306 -14.79 10.28 -26.66
C ALA A 306 -15.04 11.25 -25.49
N PHE A 307 -14.47 10.99 -24.31
CA PHE A 307 -14.51 11.90 -23.17
C PHE A 307 -13.78 13.22 -23.46
N ARG A 308 -12.55 13.18 -24.00
CA ARG A 308 -11.81 14.39 -24.39
C ARG A 308 -12.55 15.23 -25.42
N GLU A 309 -13.14 14.58 -26.43
CA GLU A 309 -13.94 15.24 -27.46
C GLU A 309 -15.15 15.97 -26.84
N LEU A 310 -15.85 15.31 -25.91
CA LEU A 310 -16.93 15.94 -25.15
C LEU A 310 -16.42 17.11 -24.29
N TYR A 311 -15.34 16.93 -23.54
CA TYR A 311 -14.75 17.98 -22.72
C TYR A 311 -14.41 19.21 -23.56
N ASN A 312 -13.74 19.01 -24.70
CA ASN A 312 -13.35 20.06 -25.63
C ASN A 312 -14.58 20.74 -26.26
N ALA A 313 -15.60 19.97 -26.67
CA ALA A 313 -16.84 20.54 -27.21
C ALA A 313 -17.54 21.43 -26.17
N VAL A 314 -17.54 21.02 -24.89
CA VAL A 314 -18.11 21.85 -23.83
C VAL A 314 -17.26 23.08 -23.57
N HIS A 315 -15.92 22.98 -23.58
CA HIS A 315 -15.02 24.07 -23.19
C HIS A 315 -14.58 25.01 -24.33
N SER A 316 -14.99 24.73 -25.56
CA SER A 316 -14.79 25.60 -26.73
C SER A 316 -16.07 26.34 -27.11
N ASP A 317 -16.03 27.19 -28.15
CA ASP A 317 -17.18 27.88 -28.72
C ASP A 317 -18.06 26.96 -29.59
N ALA A 318 -18.13 25.66 -29.28
CA ALA A 318 -18.94 24.72 -30.04
C ALA A 318 -20.44 24.98 -29.83
N ASN A 319 -21.22 24.79 -30.89
CA ASN A 319 -22.67 24.97 -30.82
C ASN A 319 -23.38 23.80 -30.10
N ALA A 320 -24.65 24.00 -29.73
CA ALA A 320 -25.43 23.01 -28.99
C ALA A 320 -25.56 21.64 -29.71
N ALA A 321 -25.56 21.63 -31.05
CA ALA A 321 -25.62 20.40 -31.83
C ALA A 321 -24.30 19.60 -31.74
N ALA A 322 -23.16 20.28 -31.80
CA ALA A 322 -21.85 19.65 -31.64
C ALA A 322 -21.67 19.06 -30.23
N VAL A 323 -22.11 19.78 -29.19
CA VAL A 323 -22.11 19.25 -27.81
C VAL A 323 -23.01 18.02 -27.70
N ALA A 324 -24.23 18.05 -28.25
CA ALA A 324 -25.15 16.90 -28.21
C ALA A 324 -24.60 15.68 -28.96
N ALA A 325 -23.89 15.89 -30.08
CA ALA A 325 -23.21 14.83 -30.81
C ALA A 325 -22.07 14.21 -29.97
N ALA A 326 -21.24 15.04 -29.32
CA ALA A 326 -20.16 14.56 -28.46
C ALA A 326 -20.67 13.80 -27.22
N VAL A 327 -21.78 14.25 -26.64
CA VAL A 327 -22.48 13.51 -25.56
C VAL A 327 -22.93 12.15 -26.04
N THR A 328 -23.53 12.08 -27.23
CA THR A 328 -23.96 10.81 -27.83
C THR A 328 -22.76 9.89 -28.06
N ALA A 329 -21.67 10.41 -28.62
CA ALA A 329 -20.44 9.66 -28.83
C ALA A 329 -19.85 9.10 -27.52
N ALA A 330 -19.80 9.91 -26.46
CA ALA A 330 -19.34 9.46 -25.13
C ALA A 330 -20.22 8.37 -24.53
N LYS A 331 -21.55 8.49 -24.65
CA LYS A 331 -22.51 7.44 -24.21
C LYS A 331 -22.34 6.16 -25.01
N THR A 332 -22.22 6.27 -26.34
CA THR A 332 -21.93 5.14 -27.22
C THR A 332 -20.63 4.47 -26.81
N ALA A 333 -19.56 5.24 -26.58
CA ALA A 333 -18.25 4.79 -26.08
C ALA A 333 -18.25 4.25 -24.63
N LEU A 334 -19.43 4.10 -24.01
CA LEU A 334 -19.62 3.57 -22.66
C LEU A 334 -18.88 4.36 -21.58
N VAL A 335 -18.63 5.66 -21.81
CA VAL A 335 -18.09 6.54 -20.76
C VAL A 335 -19.12 6.64 -19.63
N PRO A 336 -18.74 6.38 -18.36
CA PRO A 336 -19.68 6.40 -17.25
C PRO A 336 -20.39 7.74 -17.09
N VAL A 337 -21.66 7.69 -16.72
CA VAL A 337 -22.54 8.86 -16.56
C VAL A 337 -21.93 9.93 -15.64
N ARG A 338 -21.19 9.53 -14.61
CA ARG A 338 -20.52 10.46 -13.69
C ARG A 338 -19.52 11.42 -14.37
N TYR A 339 -18.97 11.05 -15.51
CA TYR A 339 -18.08 11.92 -16.30
C TYR A 339 -18.86 12.80 -17.29
N ILE A 340 -20.00 12.31 -17.78
CA ILE A 340 -20.81 13.00 -18.79
C ILE A 340 -21.71 14.06 -18.16
N THR A 341 -22.38 13.75 -17.06
CA THR A 341 -23.39 14.63 -16.44
C THR A 341 -22.85 16.00 -16.03
N PRO A 342 -21.65 16.13 -15.41
CA PRO A 342 -21.11 17.45 -15.09
C PRO A 342 -20.90 18.32 -16.33
N LEU A 343 -20.41 17.73 -17.43
CA LEU A 343 -20.16 18.43 -18.70
C LEU A 343 -21.47 18.82 -19.39
N GLU A 344 -22.49 17.96 -19.37
CA GLU A 344 -23.84 18.29 -19.85
C GLU A 344 -24.47 19.45 -19.06
N ALA A 345 -24.26 19.50 -17.74
CA ALA A 345 -24.77 20.57 -16.88
C ALA A 345 -24.06 21.90 -17.17
N GLU A 346 -22.74 21.88 -17.33
CA GLU A 346 -21.95 23.06 -17.68
C GLU A 346 -22.37 23.64 -19.04
N ALA A 347 -22.53 22.79 -20.06
CA ALA A 347 -22.96 23.23 -21.38
C ALA A 347 -24.33 23.91 -21.38
N LYS A 348 -25.26 23.47 -20.52
CA LYS A 348 -26.58 24.10 -20.36
C LYS A 348 -26.50 25.47 -19.69
N GLY A 349 -25.52 25.69 -18.82
CA GLY A 349 -25.29 26.97 -18.14
C GLY A 349 -24.67 28.06 -19.02
N ARG A 350 -24.21 27.71 -20.23
CA ARG A 350 -23.65 28.65 -21.22
C ARG A 350 -24.70 29.33 -22.12
N LYS A 351 -25.99 29.00 -21.94
CA LYS A 351 -27.09 29.57 -22.72
C LYS A 351 -27.44 30.98 -22.31
#